data_AF-A0A9E1STR5-F1
#
_entry.id   AF-A0A9E1STR5-F1
#
_cell.length_a   1.000
_cell.length_b   1.000
_cell.length_c   1.000
_cell.angle_alpha   90.00
_cell.angle_beta   90.00
_cell.angle_gamma   90.00
#
_symmetry.space_group_name_H-M   'P 1'
#
loop_
_entity.id
_entity.type
_entity.pdbx_description
1 polymer ?
#
loop_
_entity_poly.entity_id
_entity_poly.type
_entity_poly.pdbx_seq_one_letter_code
_entity_poly.pdbx_strand_id
1 'polypeptide(L)'
;MNKISKKIAMATIALVGLVAVAAPADASQCNQFPKLKLWGDYSHEGVQKLVSTRLSGDWNGYLARLDNRLGSIKDIHARGKALALKIGDKRYTLKGKTLAGYIRASEQRLSVVECLAHEAEMAALENFATAAGQEEAPDVELAAIQVGELNLNVAGSCEGGNAAFRVTNMGKAWPKLATVSIYRVGNGEPKRISARRMRFSDGQQATFKVPPAKNPTGRLGLFVDPSWAKRTFEFDATLTCG
;
A
#
# COMPACT_ATOMS: atom_id res chain seq x y z
N MET A 1 68.99 18.04 -43.94
CA MET A 1 68.33 17.53 -45.16
C MET A 1 67.68 16.19 -44.86
N ASN A 2 66.54 15.94 -45.52
CA ASN A 2 65.78 14.68 -45.65
C ASN A 2 64.71 14.30 -44.60
N LYS A 3 63.47 14.62 -45.03
CA LYS A 3 62.17 13.99 -44.73
C LYS A 3 62.23 12.46 -44.75
N ILE A 4 61.57 11.78 -43.80
CA ILE A 4 60.78 10.58 -44.09
C ILE A 4 59.54 10.57 -43.18
N SER A 5 58.38 10.63 -43.84
CA SER A 5 57.03 10.56 -43.29
C SER A 5 56.72 9.24 -42.60
N LYS A 6 56.05 9.27 -41.44
CA LYS A 6 55.18 8.18 -41.00
C LYS A 6 53.78 8.72 -40.77
N LYS A 7 52.88 8.30 -41.67
CA LYS A 7 51.43 8.53 -41.57
C LYS A 7 50.93 7.77 -40.34
N ILE A 8 50.53 8.48 -39.30
CA ILE A 8 49.75 7.91 -38.19
C ILE A 8 48.29 8.14 -38.56
N ALA A 9 47.61 7.06 -38.92
CA ALA A 9 46.17 7.07 -39.11
C ALA A 9 45.52 7.42 -37.75
N MET A 10 44.88 8.59 -37.67
CA MET A 10 44.00 8.92 -36.55
C MET A 10 42.76 8.05 -36.68
N ALA A 11 42.69 6.98 -35.90
CA ALA A 11 41.43 6.32 -35.59
C ALA A 11 40.66 7.23 -34.62
N THR A 12 39.75 8.04 -35.16
CA THR A 12 38.76 8.77 -34.36
C THR A 12 37.80 7.77 -33.73
N ILE A 13 38.08 7.38 -32.49
CA ILE A 13 37.13 6.71 -31.63
C ILE A 13 36.05 7.74 -31.31
N ALA A 14 34.91 7.66 -32.00
CA ALA A 14 33.72 8.39 -31.63
C ALA A 14 33.22 7.82 -30.29
N LEU A 15 33.59 8.49 -29.20
CA LEU A 15 33.07 8.21 -27.87
C LEU A 15 31.59 8.62 -27.88
N VAL A 16 30.70 7.67 -28.17
CA VAL A 16 29.26 7.83 -27.98
C VAL A 16 29.02 7.90 -26.48
N GLY A 17 29.08 9.11 -25.93
CA GLY A 17 28.69 9.38 -24.55
C GLY A 17 27.23 9.05 -24.38
N LEU A 18 26.92 8.03 -23.58
CA LEU A 18 25.57 7.73 -23.14
C LEU A 18 25.11 8.89 -22.25
N VAL A 19 24.40 9.85 -22.82
CA VAL A 19 23.71 10.88 -22.03
C VAL A 19 22.53 10.18 -21.38
N ALA A 20 22.68 9.82 -20.11
CA ALA A 20 21.56 9.42 -19.27
C ALA A 20 20.63 10.65 -19.13
N VAL A 21 19.59 10.71 -19.96
CA VAL A 21 18.45 11.59 -19.73
C VAL A 21 17.80 11.15 -18.43
N ALA A 22 18.10 11.85 -17.34
CA ALA A 22 17.33 11.74 -16.12
C ALA A 22 15.89 12.11 -16.46
N ALA A 23 14.98 11.14 -16.41
CA ALA A 23 13.55 11.41 -16.51
C ALA A 23 13.20 12.46 -15.43
N PRO A 24 12.38 13.47 -15.75
CA PRO A 24 11.87 14.35 -14.71
C PRO A 24 11.17 13.49 -13.68
N ALA A 25 11.37 13.79 -12.38
CA ALA A 25 10.52 13.24 -11.35
C ALA A 25 9.08 13.64 -11.71
N ASP A 26 8.26 12.68 -12.13
CA ASP A 26 6.92 12.95 -12.62
C ASP A 26 6.17 13.78 -11.58
N ALA A 27 5.72 14.97 -12.00
CA ALA A 27 4.87 15.79 -11.17
C ALA A 27 3.57 15.01 -10.94
N SER A 28 3.15 14.91 -9.67
CA SER A 28 1.92 14.20 -9.30
C SER A 28 0.73 14.67 -10.15
N GLN A 29 -0.04 13.72 -10.67
CA GLN A 29 -1.26 13.96 -11.42
C GLN A 29 -2.45 14.28 -10.50
N CYS A 30 -2.25 14.16 -9.18
CA CYS A 30 -3.28 14.45 -8.19
C CYS A 30 -3.59 15.94 -8.09
N ASN A 31 -4.86 16.24 -7.77
CA ASN A 31 -5.30 17.60 -7.51
C ASN A 31 -4.48 18.28 -6.40
N GLN A 32 -4.35 19.60 -6.47
CA GLN A 32 -3.69 20.37 -5.42
C GLN A 32 -4.49 20.34 -4.12
N PHE A 33 -3.80 20.37 -2.98
CA PHE A 33 -4.45 20.50 -1.68
C PHE A 33 -5.20 21.84 -1.58
N PRO A 34 -6.42 21.86 -0.98
CA PRO A 34 -7.12 23.11 -0.77
C PRO A 34 -6.36 23.97 0.24
N LYS A 35 -6.25 25.26 -0.07
CA LYS A 35 -5.52 26.20 0.79
C LYS A 35 -6.39 26.64 1.96
N LEU A 36 -6.09 26.10 3.14
CA LEU A 36 -6.69 26.53 4.40
C LEU A 36 -5.63 27.06 5.35
N LYS A 37 -5.82 28.30 5.83
CA LYS A 37 -4.94 28.94 6.83
C LYS A 37 -4.74 28.09 8.09
N LEU A 38 -5.72 27.25 8.43
CA LEU A 38 -5.68 26.34 9.59
C LEU A 38 -4.75 25.13 9.40
N TRP A 39 -4.40 24.76 8.17
CA TRP A 39 -3.60 23.55 7.91
C TRP A 39 -2.12 23.81 7.68
N GLY A 40 -1.72 25.08 7.59
CA GLY A 40 -0.35 25.45 7.25
C GLY A 40 0.03 24.99 5.84
N ASP A 41 1.30 24.60 5.67
CA ASP A 41 1.88 24.26 4.38
C ASP A 41 1.60 22.79 4.02
N TYR A 42 0.35 22.51 3.65
CA TYR A 42 -0.07 21.20 3.14
C TYR A 42 0.35 21.02 1.68
N SER A 43 1.25 20.08 1.39
CA SER A 43 1.75 19.79 0.04
C SER A 43 1.82 18.28 -0.23
N HIS A 44 1.85 17.89 -1.51
CA HIS A 44 2.02 16.48 -1.92
C HIS A 44 3.31 15.90 -1.33
N GLU A 45 4.44 16.59 -1.50
CA GLU A 45 5.74 16.20 -0.96
C GLU A 45 5.69 16.05 0.57
N GLY A 46 5.05 16.99 1.27
CA GLY A 46 4.92 16.95 2.73
C GLY A 46 4.15 15.72 3.20
N VAL A 47 3.10 15.34 2.48
CA VAL A 47 2.32 14.13 2.77
C VAL A 47 3.11 12.87 2.43
N GLN A 48 3.73 12.78 1.26
CA GLN A 48 4.56 11.63 0.88
C GLN A 48 5.69 11.41 1.88
N LYS A 49 6.38 12.49 2.29
CA LYS A 49 7.42 12.45 3.33
C LYS A 49 6.88 12.03 4.69
N LEU A 50 5.71 12.55 5.10
CA LEU A 50 5.06 12.13 6.33
C LEU A 50 4.80 10.63 6.34
N VAL A 51 4.23 10.10 5.25
CA VAL A 51 3.87 8.70 5.15
C VAL A 51 5.12 7.82 5.13
N SER A 52 6.11 8.14 4.28
CA SER A 52 7.33 7.34 4.17
C SER A 52 8.15 7.32 5.47
N THR A 53 8.30 8.48 6.12
CA THR A 53 9.21 8.59 7.28
C THR A 53 8.55 8.30 8.62
N ARG A 54 7.37 8.87 8.89
CA ARG A 54 6.72 8.78 10.21
C ARG A 54 5.69 7.67 10.30
N LEU A 55 5.15 7.24 9.16
CA LEU A 55 4.13 6.21 9.09
C LEU A 55 4.65 4.93 8.42
N SER A 56 5.95 4.85 8.13
CA SER A 56 6.58 3.66 7.55
C SER A 56 5.92 3.16 6.27
N GLY A 57 5.43 4.07 5.43
CA GLY A 57 4.72 3.74 4.19
C GLY A 57 3.24 3.41 4.36
N ASP A 58 2.68 3.52 5.56
CA ASP A 58 1.27 3.18 5.86
C ASP A 58 0.29 4.24 5.34
N TRP A 59 0.09 4.24 4.01
CA TRP A 59 -0.90 5.07 3.32
C TRP A 59 -2.32 4.77 3.80
N ASN A 60 -2.65 3.49 4.00
CA ASN A 60 -3.99 3.07 4.40
C ASN A 60 -4.34 3.56 5.81
N GLY A 61 -3.45 3.38 6.80
CA GLY A 61 -3.65 3.90 8.15
C GLY A 61 -3.63 5.43 8.20
N TYR A 62 -2.97 6.10 7.25
CA TYR A 62 -3.11 7.55 7.09
C TYR A 62 -4.50 7.93 6.58
N LEU A 63 -4.97 7.33 5.49
CA LEU A 63 -6.30 7.54 4.91
C LEU A 63 -7.42 7.26 5.93
N ALA A 64 -7.35 6.14 6.64
CA ALA A 64 -8.33 5.78 7.66
C ALA A 64 -8.40 6.83 8.79
N ARG A 65 -7.28 7.41 9.21
CA ARG A 65 -7.29 8.49 10.20
C ARG A 65 -7.98 9.75 9.68
N LEU A 66 -7.81 10.08 8.40
CA LEU A 66 -8.47 11.23 7.78
C LEU A 66 -9.98 11.00 7.66
N ASP A 67 -10.39 9.84 7.16
CA ASP A 67 -11.81 9.50 6.99
C ASP A 67 -12.55 9.47 8.34
N ASN A 68 -11.98 8.79 9.35
CA ASN A 68 -12.56 8.73 10.69
C ASN A 68 -12.71 10.13 11.33
N ARG A 69 -11.70 10.98 11.13
CA ARG A 69 -11.75 12.37 11.61
C ARG A 69 -12.82 13.17 10.87
N LEU A 70 -12.93 13.00 9.55
CA LEU A 70 -13.94 13.65 8.72
C LEU A 70 -15.36 13.23 9.14
N GLY A 71 -15.61 11.94 9.32
CA GLY A 71 -16.89 11.42 9.82
C GLY A 71 -17.28 12.04 11.16
N SER A 72 -16.35 12.05 12.12
CA SER A 72 -16.57 12.67 13.44
C SER A 72 -16.94 14.17 13.34
N ILE A 73 -16.32 14.89 12.39
CA ILE A 73 -16.59 16.32 12.18
C ILE A 73 -17.96 16.52 11.52
N LYS A 74 -18.33 15.69 10.54
CA LYS A 74 -19.66 15.68 9.92
C LYS A 74 -20.75 15.44 10.98
N ASP A 75 -20.54 14.50 11.90
CA ASP A 75 -21.47 14.21 12.99
C ASP A 75 -21.62 15.36 14.00
N ILE A 76 -20.53 16.09 14.27
CA ILE A 76 -20.58 17.32 15.08
C ILE A 76 -21.44 18.37 14.37
N HIS A 77 -21.22 18.58 13.08
CA HIS A 77 -21.97 19.54 12.28
C HIS A 77 -23.45 19.17 12.16
N ALA A 78 -23.76 17.89 11.91
CA ALA A 78 -25.13 17.39 11.80
C ALA A 78 -25.94 17.61 13.09
N ARG A 79 -25.28 17.54 14.25
CA ARG A 79 -25.90 17.84 15.56
C ARG A 79 -25.98 19.34 15.88
N GLY A 80 -25.64 20.21 14.94
CA GLY A 80 -25.62 21.67 15.13
C GLY A 80 -24.55 22.15 16.12
N LYS A 81 -23.57 21.30 16.47
CA LYS A 81 -22.54 21.62 17.45
C LYS A 81 -21.33 22.28 16.79
N ALA A 82 -20.53 22.97 17.61
CA ALA A 82 -19.28 23.57 17.17
C ALA A 82 -18.11 22.59 17.32
N LEU A 83 -17.17 22.60 16.37
CA LEU A 83 -15.91 21.88 16.45
C LEU A 83 -14.85 22.78 17.12
N ALA A 84 -14.32 22.34 18.26
CA ALA A 84 -13.15 22.95 18.88
C ALA A 84 -11.86 22.31 18.33
N LEU A 85 -10.95 23.12 17.83
CA LEU A 85 -9.63 22.72 17.33
C LEU A 85 -8.54 23.43 18.13
N LYS A 86 -7.50 22.69 18.51
CA LYS A 86 -6.26 23.26 19.06
C LYS A 86 -5.15 23.07 18.04
N ILE A 87 -4.50 24.17 17.65
CA ILE A 87 -3.40 24.18 16.67
C ILE A 87 -2.28 25.01 17.29
N GLY A 88 -1.19 24.34 17.67
CA GLY A 88 -0.19 24.93 18.56
C GLY A 88 -0.85 25.44 19.86
N ASP A 89 -0.58 26.69 20.20
CA ASP A 89 -1.16 27.34 21.39
C ASP A 89 -2.52 28.00 21.14
N LYS A 90 -2.99 28.02 19.89
CA LYS A 90 -4.24 28.69 19.51
C LYS A 90 -5.42 27.72 19.52
N ARG A 91 -6.56 28.20 20.04
CA ARG A 91 -7.85 27.49 19.99
C ARG A 91 -8.77 28.14 18.95
N TYR A 92 -9.38 27.32 18.12
CA TYR A 92 -10.32 27.72 17.09
C TYR A 92 -11.65 27.01 17.31
N THR A 93 -12.76 27.74 17.12
CA THR A 93 -14.11 27.19 17.23
C THR A 93 -14.81 27.39 15.89
N LEU A 94 -15.10 26.29 15.20
CA LEU A 94 -15.77 26.30 13.90
C LEU A 94 -17.25 25.92 14.08
N LYS A 95 -18.17 26.68 13.47
CA LYS A 95 -19.62 26.47 13.61
C LYS A 95 -20.38 26.85 12.34
N GLY A 96 -21.52 26.22 12.10
CA GLY A 96 -22.38 26.51 10.95
C GLY A 96 -21.60 26.57 9.64
N LYS A 97 -21.71 27.67 8.88
CA LYS A 97 -21.06 27.84 7.57
C LYS A 97 -19.54 27.66 7.59
N THR A 98 -18.85 28.07 8.67
CA THR A 98 -17.38 27.90 8.76
C THR A 98 -16.99 26.45 8.98
N LEU A 99 -17.76 25.71 9.77
CA LEU A 99 -17.60 24.27 9.94
C LEU A 99 -17.92 23.50 8.66
N ALA A 100 -19.00 23.88 7.95
CA ALA A 100 -19.33 23.31 6.65
C ALA A 100 -18.22 23.54 5.60
N GLY A 101 -17.60 24.72 5.59
CA GLY A 101 -16.45 24.99 4.74
C GLY A 101 -15.23 24.13 5.08
N TYR A 102 -14.98 23.91 6.38
CA TYR A 102 -13.91 23.01 6.84
C TYR A 102 -14.17 21.55 6.44
N ILE A 103 -15.41 21.08 6.50
CA ILE A 103 -15.81 19.75 6.02
C ILE A 103 -15.49 19.58 4.53
N ARG A 104 -15.92 20.52 3.67
CA ARG A 104 -15.65 20.46 2.23
C ARG A 104 -14.17 20.41 1.89
N ALA A 105 -13.37 21.25 2.56
CA ALA A 105 -11.93 21.21 2.37
C ALA A 105 -11.34 19.86 2.85
N SER A 106 -11.86 19.31 3.95
CA SER A 106 -11.42 18.01 4.49
C SER A 106 -11.76 16.85 3.56
N GLU A 107 -12.91 16.90 2.87
CA GLU A 107 -13.28 15.96 1.80
C GLU A 107 -12.30 16.07 0.62
N GLN A 108 -12.02 17.29 0.15
CA GLN A 108 -11.05 17.52 -0.92
C GLN A 108 -9.65 17.01 -0.55
N ARG A 109 -9.22 17.25 0.70
CA ARG A 109 -7.95 16.70 1.20
C ARG A 109 -7.94 15.18 1.16
N LEU A 110 -9.01 14.52 1.61
CA LEU A 110 -9.08 13.06 1.58
C LEU A 110 -8.93 12.54 0.15
N SER A 111 -9.68 13.12 -0.81
CA SER A 111 -9.59 12.77 -2.23
C SER A 111 -8.17 12.95 -2.81
N VAL A 112 -7.47 14.03 -2.46
CA VAL A 112 -6.08 14.22 -2.89
C VAL A 112 -5.16 13.16 -2.31
N VAL A 113 -5.31 12.82 -1.01
CA VAL A 113 -4.47 11.79 -0.37
C VAL A 113 -4.75 10.40 -0.95
N GLU A 114 -6.00 10.08 -1.30
CA GLU A 114 -6.37 8.82 -1.96
C GLU A 114 -5.66 8.67 -3.31
N CYS A 115 -5.66 9.74 -4.11
CA CYS A 115 -4.91 9.77 -5.36
C CYS A 115 -3.40 9.57 -5.14
N LEU A 116 -2.80 10.28 -4.17
CA LEU A 116 -1.36 10.13 -3.88
C LEU A 116 -1.00 8.72 -3.39
N ALA A 117 -1.89 8.08 -2.63
CA ALA A 117 -1.71 6.70 -2.20
C ALA A 117 -1.73 5.75 -3.40
N HIS A 118 -2.63 5.96 -4.36
CA HIS A 118 -2.68 5.19 -5.59
C HIS A 118 -1.42 5.38 -6.45
N GLU A 119 -0.95 6.62 -6.64
CA GLU A 119 0.32 6.88 -7.33
C GLU A 119 1.50 6.19 -6.65
N ALA A 120 1.54 6.19 -5.31
CA ALA A 120 2.59 5.53 -4.55
C ALA A 120 2.55 3.99 -4.68
N GLU A 121 1.36 3.41 -4.79
CA GLU A 121 1.17 1.98 -5.09
C GLU A 121 1.66 1.65 -6.50
N MET A 122 1.23 2.40 -7.51
CA MET A 122 1.68 2.20 -8.90
C MET A 122 3.19 2.35 -9.04
N ALA A 123 3.80 3.36 -8.41
CA ALA A 123 5.25 3.53 -8.39
C ALA A 123 5.95 2.36 -7.68
N ALA A 124 5.36 1.79 -6.63
CA ALA A 124 5.91 0.59 -6.01
C ALA A 124 5.91 -0.60 -6.99
N LEU A 125 4.84 -0.79 -7.77
CA LEU A 125 4.73 -1.84 -8.79
C LEU A 125 5.77 -1.68 -9.92
N GLU A 126 5.96 -0.46 -10.43
CA GLU A 126 6.97 -0.15 -11.46
C GLU A 126 8.41 -0.42 -10.99
N ASN A 127 8.70 -0.15 -9.71
CA ASN A 127 10.00 -0.47 -9.10
C ASN A 127 10.25 -1.97 -8.98
N PHE A 128 9.21 -2.82 -8.93
CA PHE A 128 9.36 -4.28 -9.02
C PHE A 128 9.63 -4.74 -10.47
N ALA A 129 9.00 -4.10 -11.46
CA ALA A 129 9.15 -4.46 -12.88
C ALA A 129 10.55 -4.14 -13.46
N THR A 130 11.21 -3.11 -12.94
CA THR A 130 12.54 -2.67 -13.42
C THR A 130 13.72 -3.28 -12.66
N ALA A 131 13.50 -3.94 -11.52
CA ALA A 131 14.53 -4.61 -10.73
C ALA A 131 14.78 -6.07 -11.15
N ALA A 132 13.92 -6.65 -11.99
CA ALA A 132 14.14 -7.95 -12.61
C ALA A 132 14.67 -7.73 -14.04
N GLY A 133 15.95 -8.06 -14.26
CA GLY A 133 16.36 -8.47 -15.59
C GLY A 133 15.44 -9.58 -16.08
N GLN A 134 15.17 -9.61 -17.39
CA GLN A 134 14.30 -10.58 -18.05
C GLN A 134 14.64 -12.03 -17.64
N GLU A 135 13.99 -12.53 -16.60
CA GLU A 135 13.84 -13.93 -16.27
C GLU A 135 12.39 -14.08 -15.83
N GLU A 136 11.66 -14.92 -16.55
CA GLU A 136 10.22 -15.11 -16.46
C GLU A 136 9.78 -15.21 -15.00
N ALA A 137 8.93 -14.26 -14.59
CA ALA A 137 8.41 -14.18 -13.23
C ALA A 137 7.59 -15.43 -12.89
N PRO A 138 7.74 -16.01 -11.68
CA PRO A 138 6.75 -16.96 -11.20
C PRO A 138 5.44 -16.19 -10.92
N ASP A 139 4.35 -16.73 -11.45
CA ASP A 139 2.98 -16.24 -11.35
C ASP A 139 2.65 -15.67 -9.96
N VAL A 140 2.60 -14.34 -9.83
CA VAL A 140 2.08 -13.67 -8.64
C VAL A 140 0.57 -13.58 -8.81
N GLU A 141 -0.14 -14.59 -8.34
CA GLU A 141 -1.60 -14.61 -8.31
C GLU A 141 -2.10 -13.67 -7.21
N LEU A 142 -2.41 -12.42 -7.58
CA LEU A 142 -3.13 -11.46 -6.74
C LEU A 142 -4.60 -11.87 -6.68
N ALA A 143 -4.97 -12.68 -5.68
CA ALA A 143 -6.38 -12.94 -5.39
C ALA A 143 -6.98 -11.79 -4.59
N ALA A 144 -7.77 -10.93 -5.24
CA ALA A 144 -8.67 -10.02 -4.54
C ALA A 144 -9.88 -10.82 -4.03
N ILE A 145 -10.03 -10.94 -2.71
CA ILE A 145 -11.11 -11.73 -2.12
C ILE A 145 -12.28 -10.79 -1.82
N GLN A 146 -13.38 -11.00 -2.54
CA GLN A 146 -14.64 -10.31 -2.30
C GLN A 146 -15.72 -11.33 -1.94
N VAL A 147 -15.63 -11.91 -0.74
CA VAL A 147 -16.61 -12.87 -0.22
C VAL A 147 -17.44 -12.20 0.87
N GLY A 148 -18.61 -11.70 0.49
CA GLY A 148 -19.51 -10.96 1.37
C GLY A 148 -18.88 -9.67 1.92
N GLU A 149 -18.99 -9.45 3.23
CA GLU A 149 -18.44 -8.29 3.97
C GLU A 149 -16.89 -8.34 4.15
N LEU A 150 -16.23 -9.43 3.77
CA LEU A 150 -14.78 -9.59 3.91
C LEU A 150 -14.08 -9.01 2.67
N ASN A 151 -13.48 -7.82 2.80
CA ASN A 151 -12.67 -7.20 1.75
C ASN A 151 -11.19 -7.32 2.12
N LEU A 152 -10.49 -8.27 1.49
CA LEU A 152 -9.08 -8.54 1.77
C LEU A 152 -8.25 -8.52 0.51
N ASN A 153 -7.05 -7.96 0.63
CA ASN A 153 -5.97 -8.20 -0.32
C ASN A 153 -5.00 -9.22 0.30
N VAL A 154 -4.74 -10.31 -0.41
CA VAL A 154 -3.77 -11.33 0.01
C VAL A 154 -2.72 -11.49 -1.07
N ALA A 155 -1.47 -11.17 -0.72
CA ALA A 155 -0.31 -11.36 -1.58
C ALA A 155 0.59 -12.47 -1.03
N GLY A 156 0.94 -13.44 -1.87
CA GLY A 156 1.92 -14.48 -1.59
C GLY A 156 3.30 -14.12 -2.12
N SER A 157 4.36 -14.50 -1.40
CA SER A 157 5.74 -14.39 -1.90
C SER A 157 6.60 -15.56 -1.40
N CYS A 158 7.58 -15.96 -2.20
CA CYS A 158 8.56 -16.99 -1.85
C CYS A 158 9.98 -16.41 -1.97
N GLU A 159 10.82 -16.61 -0.96
CA GLU A 159 12.23 -16.20 -0.98
C GLU A 159 13.09 -17.27 -0.31
N GLY A 160 13.97 -17.93 -1.07
CA GLY A 160 14.84 -19.01 -0.56
C GLY A 160 14.05 -20.15 0.12
N GLY A 161 12.90 -20.53 -0.45
CA GLY A 161 11.99 -21.53 0.12
C GLY A 161 11.17 -21.06 1.34
N ASN A 162 11.37 -19.84 1.82
CA ASN A 162 10.52 -19.24 2.84
C ASN A 162 9.30 -18.62 2.16
N ALA A 163 8.12 -19.10 2.52
CA ALA A 163 6.88 -18.53 2.03
C ALA A 163 6.39 -17.43 2.98
N ALA A 164 5.75 -16.40 2.43
CA ALA A 164 5.06 -15.38 3.20
C ALA A 164 3.71 -15.06 2.55
N PHE A 165 2.67 -14.98 3.38
CA PHE A 165 1.41 -14.38 2.99
C PHE A 165 1.28 -13.02 3.67
N ARG A 166 1.11 -11.98 2.88
CA ARG A 166 0.77 -10.64 3.33
C ARG A 166 -0.74 -10.47 3.15
N VAL A 167 -1.45 -10.33 4.25
CA VAL A 167 -2.90 -10.11 4.27
C VAL A 167 -3.12 -8.65 4.66
N THR A 168 -4.00 -7.95 3.96
CA THR A 168 -4.40 -6.57 4.25
C THR A 168 -5.92 -6.49 4.29
N ASN A 169 -6.46 -6.01 5.41
CA ASN A 169 -7.89 -5.71 5.50
C ASN A 169 -8.20 -4.40 4.78
N MET A 170 -9.01 -4.47 3.73
CA MET A 170 -9.41 -3.35 2.87
C MET A 170 -10.85 -2.88 3.16
N GLY A 171 -11.50 -3.41 4.21
CA GLY A 171 -12.91 -3.15 4.50
C GLY A 171 -13.20 -2.74 5.94
N LYS A 172 -14.18 -1.83 6.10
CA LYS A 172 -14.75 -1.40 7.38
C LYS A 172 -15.44 -2.52 8.16
N ALA A 173 -15.81 -3.63 7.51
CA ALA A 173 -16.64 -4.69 8.08
C ALA A 173 -15.86 -5.77 8.86
N TRP A 174 -14.75 -5.38 9.51
CA TRP A 174 -14.03 -6.21 10.46
C TRP A 174 -14.27 -5.76 11.92
N PRO A 175 -15.47 -5.98 12.50
CA PRO A 175 -15.76 -5.54 13.87
C PRO A 175 -15.22 -6.51 14.95
N LYS A 176 -14.96 -7.79 14.62
CA LYS A 176 -14.68 -8.89 15.57
C LYS A 176 -13.41 -9.69 15.20
N LEU A 177 -13.19 -10.87 15.81
CA LEU A 177 -11.98 -11.69 15.61
C LEU A 177 -12.13 -12.55 14.35
N ALA A 178 -11.07 -12.69 13.53
CA ALA A 178 -11.00 -13.73 12.50
C ALA A 178 -9.81 -14.65 12.76
N THR A 179 -9.86 -15.84 12.19
CA THR A 179 -8.77 -16.80 12.23
C THR A 179 -8.12 -16.87 10.85
N VAL A 180 -6.87 -16.43 10.75
CA VAL A 180 -6.05 -16.65 9.56
C VAL A 180 -5.35 -17.99 9.71
N SER A 181 -5.64 -18.91 8.81
CA SER A 181 -5.09 -20.27 8.79
C SER A 181 -4.27 -20.50 7.53
N ILE A 182 -3.13 -21.15 7.67
CA ILE A 182 -2.31 -21.61 6.54
C ILE A 182 -2.32 -23.13 6.53
N TYR A 183 -2.54 -23.68 5.35
CA TYR A 183 -2.61 -25.09 5.05
C TYR A 183 -1.46 -25.47 4.11
N ARG A 184 -0.92 -26.66 4.33
CA ARG A 184 -0.05 -27.35 3.40
C ARG A 184 -0.92 -28.17 2.47
N VAL A 185 -0.71 -28.00 1.17
CA VAL A 185 -1.43 -28.71 0.11
C VAL A 185 -0.53 -29.82 -0.42
N GLY A 186 -1.04 -31.04 -0.45
CA GLY A 186 -0.36 -32.22 -0.99
C GLY A 186 -1.34 -33.07 -1.78
N ASN A 187 -1.11 -34.39 -1.84
CA ASN A 187 -1.96 -35.33 -2.60
C ASN A 187 -3.27 -35.74 -1.88
N GLY A 188 -3.45 -35.29 -0.64
CA GLY A 188 -4.64 -35.57 0.18
C GLY A 188 -5.28 -34.31 0.73
N GLU A 189 -6.08 -34.44 1.78
CA GLU A 189 -6.73 -33.29 2.42
C GLU A 189 -5.70 -32.24 2.88
N PRO A 190 -5.99 -30.94 2.69
CA PRO A 190 -5.08 -29.89 3.12
C PRO A 190 -4.83 -29.92 4.63
N LYS A 191 -3.55 -29.97 5.03
CA LYS A 191 -3.17 -30.04 6.44
C LYS A 191 -2.92 -28.65 6.99
N ARG A 192 -3.68 -28.21 7.99
CA ARG A 192 -3.43 -26.93 8.67
C ARG A 192 -2.08 -26.94 9.39
N ILE A 193 -1.21 -25.99 9.08
CA ILE A 193 0.15 -25.87 9.65
C ILE A 193 0.34 -24.62 10.51
N SER A 194 -0.54 -23.64 10.38
CA SER A 194 -0.58 -22.42 11.19
C SER A 194 -2.02 -21.94 11.32
N ALA A 195 -2.36 -21.38 12.48
CA ALA A 195 -3.63 -20.71 12.72
C ALA A 195 -3.42 -19.58 13.72
N ARG A 196 -3.90 -18.38 13.40
CA ARG A 196 -3.83 -17.23 14.30
C ARG A 196 -5.18 -16.56 14.36
N ARG A 197 -5.76 -16.52 15.55
CA ARG A 197 -6.97 -15.74 15.84
C ARG A 197 -6.56 -14.32 16.21
N MET A 198 -7.08 -13.33 15.50
CA MET A 198 -6.74 -11.94 15.74
C MET A 198 -7.85 -10.98 15.32
N ARG A 199 -7.78 -9.76 15.87
CA ARG A 199 -8.53 -8.62 15.36
C ARG A 199 -7.72 -7.99 14.23
N PHE A 200 -8.40 -7.53 13.19
CA PHE A 200 -7.75 -6.94 12.02
C PHE A 200 -8.51 -5.66 11.66
N SER A 201 -8.02 -4.55 12.19
CA SER A 201 -8.63 -3.25 11.96
C SER A 201 -8.63 -2.90 10.48
N ASP A 202 -9.51 -1.98 10.10
CA ASP A 202 -9.53 -1.42 8.74
C ASP A 202 -8.14 -0.86 8.35
N GLY A 203 -7.67 -1.22 7.16
CA GLY A 203 -6.32 -0.90 6.65
C GLY A 203 -5.17 -1.68 7.29
N GLN A 204 -5.43 -2.53 8.29
CA GLN A 204 -4.36 -3.27 8.98
C GLN A 204 -3.78 -4.37 8.08
N GLN A 205 -2.46 -4.44 8.04
CA GLN A 205 -1.70 -5.49 7.36
C GLN A 205 -1.05 -6.45 8.36
N ALA A 206 -1.01 -7.75 8.03
CA ALA A 206 -0.26 -8.76 8.76
C ALA A 206 0.45 -9.72 7.81
N THR A 207 1.67 -10.10 8.18
CA THR A 207 2.48 -11.05 7.42
C THR A 207 2.60 -12.37 8.16
N PHE A 208 2.33 -13.47 7.46
CA PHE A 208 2.39 -14.83 7.97
C PHE A 208 3.46 -15.60 7.22
N LYS A 209 4.57 -15.89 7.91
CA LYS A 209 5.73 -16.58 7.33
C LYS A 209 5.64 -18.08 7.57
N VAL A 210 6.03 -18.86 6.57
CA VAL A 210 6.14 -20.32 6.63
C VAL A 210 7.55 -20.73 6.20
N PRO A 211 8.36 -21.32 7.08
CA PRO A 211 9.69 -21.79 6.72
C PRO A 211 9.62 -23.03 5.82
N PRO A 212 10.65 -23.31 5.01
CA PRO A 212 10.68 -24.45 4.09
C PRO A 212 10.40 -25.80 4.77
N ALA A 213 10.93 -26.00 5.99
CA ALA A 213 10.68 -27.21 6.78
C ALA A 213 9.19 -27.49 7.06
N LYS A 214 8.34 -26.45 7.03
CA LYS A 214 6.88 -26.56 7.16
C LYS A 214 6.14 -26.62 5.82
N ASN A 215 6.84 -26.52 4.70
CA ASN A 215 6.30 -26.61 3.35
C ASN A 215 7.08 -27.63 2.45
N PRO A 216 7.20 -28.91 2.85
CA PRO A 216 7.89 -29.91 2.05
C PRO A 216 7.20 -30.25 0.72
N THR A 217 5.96 -29.82 0.52
CA THR A 217 5.20 -30.04 -0.73
C THR A 217 5.33 -28.89 -1.72
N GLY A 218 5.99 -27.79 -1.33
CA GLY A 218 6.05 -26.55 -2.10
C GLY A 218 4.73 -25.76 -2.14
N ARG A 219 3.58 -26.41 -1.91
CA ARG A 219 2.24 -25.81 -2.09
C ARG A 219 1.56 -25.46 -0.77
N LEU A 220 1.08 -24.23 -0.68
CA LEU A 220 0.38 -23.66 0.47
C LEU A 220 -0.95 -23.04 0.06
N GLY A 221 -1.90 -23.05 0.98
CA GLY A 221 -3.16 -22.31 0.87
C GLY A 221 -3.42 -21.52 2.14
N LEU A 222 -3.92 -20.30 1.99
CA LEU A 222 -4.37 -19.45 3.09
C LEU A 222 -5.89 -19.40 3.10
N PHE A 223 -6.47 -19.42 4.31
CA PHE A 223 -7.91 -19.23 4.52
C PHE A 223 -8.13 -18.34 5.73
N VAL A 224 -9.00 -17.34 5.57
CA VAL A 224 -9.42 -16.38 6.57
C VAL A 224 -10.88 -16.67 6.93
N ASP A 225 -11.05 -17.09 8.19
CA ASP A 225 -12.34 -17.44 8.77
C ASP A 225 -12.82 -16.35 9.73
N PRO A 226 -13.74 -15.46 9.32
CA PRO A 226 -14.32 -14.45 10.20
C PRO A 226 -15.24 -15.09 11.24
N SER A 227 -15.01 -14.85 12.54
CA SER A 227 -15.84 -15.48 13.58
C SER A 227 -17.27 -14.96 13.66
N TRP A 228 -17.64 -13.99 12.83
CA TRP A 228 -18.94 -13.32 12.83
C TRP A 228 -19.80 -13.64 11.61
N ALA A 229 -19.23 -14.28 10.58
CA ALA A 229 -19.93 -14.66 9.37
C ALA A 229 -19.61 -16.12 9.05
N LYS A 230 -20.63 -16.91 8.69
CA LYS A 230 -20.39 -18.27 8.22
C LYS A 230 -19.97 -18.21 6.76
N ARG A 231 -18.88 -18.89 6.40
CA ARG A 231 -18.46 -19.08 5.01
C ARG A 231 -18.01 -20.51 4.76
N THR A 232 -18.15 -20.96 3.52
CA THR A 232 -17.61 -22.24 3.08
C THR A 232 -16.09 -22.17 3.06
N PHE A 233 -15.44 -23.29 3.36
CA PHE A 233 -14.00 -23.40 3.24
C PHE A 233 -13.59 -23.40 1.77
N GLU A 234 -12.82 -22.38 1.41
CA GLU A 234 -12.17 -22.23 0.10
C GLU A 234 -10.88 -21.44 0.34
N PHE A 235 -9.81 -21.75 -0.38
CA PHE A 235 -8.59 -20.99 -0.22
C PHE A 235 -8.77 -19.57 -0.73
N ASP A 236 -8.47 -18.62 0.15
CA ASP A 236 -8.48 -17.20 -0.12
C ASP A 236 -7.26 -16.78 -0.96
N ALA A 237 -6.16 -17.51 -0.81
CA ALA A 237 -4.99 -17.41 -1.68
C ALA A 237 -4.22 -18.73 -1.67
N THR A 238 -3.59 -19.06 -2.79
CA THR A 238 -2.65 -20.17 -2.89
C THR A 238 -1.26 -19.67 -3.25
N LEU A 239 -0.25 -20.43 -2.85
CA LEU A 239 1.15 -20.10 -3.12
C LEU A 239 1.93 -21.38 -3.38
N THR A 240 2.71 -21.38 -4.45
CA THR A 240 3.64 -22.46 -4.77
C THR A 240 5.07 -21.93 -4.68
N CYS A 241 5.86 -22.46 -3.76
CA CYS A 241 7.28 -22.18 -3.64
C CYS A 241 8.06 -23.40 -4.16
N GLY A 242 8.87 -23.20 -5.18
CA GLY A 242 9.80 -24.17 -5.78
C GLY A 242 11.24 -23.83 -5.46
#